data_AF-A0A821RJ01-F1
#
_entry.id   AF-A0A821RJ01-F1
#
_cell.length_a   1.000
_cell.length_b   1.000
_cell.length_c   1.000
_cell.angle_alpha   90.00
_cell.angle_beta   90.00
_cell.angle_gamma   90.00
#
_symmetry.space_group_name_H-M   'P 1'
#
loop_
_entity.id
_entity.type
_entity.pdbx_description
1 polymer ?
#
loop_
_entity_poly.entity_id
_entity_poly.type
_entity_poly.pdbx_seq_one_letter_code
_entity_poly.pdbx_strand_id
1 'polypeptide(L)'
;NNIINLTDSGTLQSAILAANQQERLDSVTIAPGIYRIPFNDHPNANLLFTNLRNFVINANGVTLVMLDNRKRGMVFYGCYNVTVRDALTIRNDIIPFSQGHSESINQRSFVTNIDDGYPRTLDNSTYFPVATAYYVFDRNTRQLK
;
A
#
# COMPACT_ATOMS: atom_id res chain seq x y z
N ASN A 1 -14.60 -23.30 -2.22
CA ASN A 1 -13.64 -22.24 -1.83
C ASN A 1 -12.27 -22.84 -1.65
N ASN A 2 -11.36 -22.65 -2.61
CA ASN A 2 -9.96 -22.98 -2.42
C ASN A 2 -9.33 -21.88 -1.55
N ILE A 3 -8.84 -22.28 -0.38
CA ILE A 3 -8.11 -21.40 0.54
C ILE A 3 -6.65 -21.51 0.14
N ILE A 4 -6.03 -20.40 -0.27
CA ILE A 4 -4.58 -20.38 -0.41
C ILE A 4 -4.00 -20.07 0.96
N ASN A 5 -3.40 -21.11 1.56
CA ASN A 5 -2.58 -20.97 2.75
C ASN A 5 -1.20 -20.44 2.33
N LEU A 6 -1.12 -19.12 2.18
CA LEU A 6 0.15 -18.46 1.87
C LEU A 6 0.84 -18.17 3.19
N THR A 7 1.93 -18.88 3.48
CA THR A 7 2.83 -18.55 4.59
C THR A 7 3.94 -17.60 4.15
N ASP A 8 4.06 -17.30 2.85
CA ASP A 8 5.13 -16.44 2.35
C ASP A 8 4.65 -15.43 1.29
N SER A 9 4.90 -14.15 1.59
CA SER A 9 4.50 -12.97 0.83
C SER A 9 5.00 -12.93 -0.62
N GLY A 10 6.11 -13.60 -0.93
CA GLY A 10 6.64 -13.75 -2.30
C GLY A 10 5.77 -14.61 -3.22
N THR A 11 4.77 -15.30 -2.67
CA THR A 11 3.93 -16.27 -3.41
C THR A 11 2.48 -15.81 -3.63
N LEU A 12 2.04 -14.71 -2.99
CA LEU A 12 0.64 -14.25 -3.05
C LEU A 12 0.18 -13.90 -4.46
N GLN A 13 0.94 -13.07 -5.18
CA GLN A 13 0.60 -12.67 -6.54
C GLN A 13 0.50 -13.88 -7.47
N SER A 14 1.56 -14.70 -7.48
CA SER A 14 1.66 -15.86 -8.35
C SER A 14 0.57 -16.89 -8.07
N ALA A 15 0.21 -17.11 -6.80
CA ALA A 15 -0.82 -18.08 -6.43
C ALA A 15 -2.23 -17.60 -6.84
N ILE A 16 -2.53 -16.31 -6.70
CA ILE A 16 -3.81 -15.74 -7.17
C ILE A 16 -3.89 -15.81 -8.71
N LEU A 17 -2.80 -15.53 -9.42
CA LEU A 17 -2.76 -15.65 -10.88
C LEU A 17 -2.93 -17.11 -11.33
N ALA A 18 -2.23 -18.05 -10.70
CA ALA A 18 -2.32 -19.48 -11.00
C ALA A 18 -3.74 -20.01 -10.77
N ALA A 19 -4.39 -19.63 -9.66
CA ALA A 19 -5.76 -19.99 -9.34
C ALA A 19 -6.73 -19.68 -10.51
N ASN A 20 -6.67 -18.48 -11.08
CA ASN A 20 -7.58 -18.12 -12.19
C ASN A 20 -7.11 -18.65 -13.55
N GLN A 21 -5.81 -18.59 -13.85
CA GLN A 21 -5.31 -18.80 -15.21
C GLN A 21 -4.96 -20.26 -15.51
N GLN A 22 -4.41 -20.96 -14.51
CA GLN A 22 -3.94 -22.34 -14.64
C GLN A 22 -4.99 -23.31 -14.10
N GLU A 23 -5.47 -23.07 -12.88
CA GLU A 23 -6.45 -23.93 -12.21
C GLU A 23 -7.90 -23.62 -12.62
N ARG A 24 -8.12 -22.51 -13.34
CA ARG A 24 -9.44 -22.08 -13.86
C ARG A 24 -10.50 -21.93 -12.77
N LEU A 25 -10.09 -21.54 -11.57
CA LEU A 25 -10.99 -21.20 -10.49
C LEU A 25 -11.67 -19.86 -10.76
N ASP A 26 -12.88 -19.72 -10.22
CA ASP A 26 -13.69 -18.49 -10.22
C ASP A 26 -13.44 -17.63 -8.97
N SER A 27 -12.79 -18.19 -7.96
CA SER A 27 -12.61 -17.55 -6.67
C SER A 27 -11.44 -18.11 -5.90
N VAL A 28 -10.95 -17.28 -4.98
CA VAL A 28 -9.87 -17.64 -4.07
C VAL A 28 -10.04 -16.97 -2.73
N THR A 29 -9.66 -17.66 -1.67
CA THR A 29 -9.66 -17.10 -0.31
C THR A 29 -8.24 -16.98 0.19
N ILE A 30 -7.83 -15.78 0.55
CA ILE A 30 -6.57 -15.54 1.25
C ILE A 30 -6.85 -15.72 2.75
N ALA A 31 -6.03 -16.51 3.42
CA ALA A 31 -6.17 -16.67 4.87
C ALA A 31 -6.01 -15.31 5.58
N PRO A 32 -6.81 -15.02 6.63
CA PRO A 32 -6.64 -13.80 7.42
C PRO A 32 -5.23 -13.72 8.00
N GLY A 33 -4.63 -12.53 8.00
CA GLY A 33 -3.25 -12.35 8.45
C GLY A 33 -2.57 -11.11 7.90
N ILE A 34 -1.32 -10.91 8.33
CA ILE A 34 -0.47 -9.81 7.89
C ILE A 34 0.57 -10.35 6.92
N TYR A 35 0.59 -9.81 5.71
CA TYR A 35 1.47 -10.20 4.62
C TYR A 35 2.40 -9.03 4.25
N ARG A 36 3.71 -9.20 4.44
CA ARG A 36 4.73 -8.18 4.10
C ARG A 36 5.17 -8.34 2.65
N ILE A 37 4.63 -7.56 1.72
CA ILE A 37 4.92 -7.69 0.28
C ILE A 37 6.33 -7.18 -0.01
N PRO A 38 7.27 -8.06 -0.43
CA PRO A 38 8.67 -7.69 -0.58
C PRO A 38 8.89 -6.79 -1.80
N PHE A 39 10.10 -6.22 -1.86
CA PHE A 39 10.59 -5.59 -3.07
C PHE A 39 10.59 -6.61 -4.21
N ASN A 40 10.23 -6.14 -5.40
CA ASN A 40 10.18 -6.96 -6.61
C ASN A 40 10.71 -6.15 -7.80
N ASP A 41 10.86 -6.81 -8.95
CA ASP A 41 11.38 -6.17 -10.16
C ASP A 41 10.30 -5.45 -10.99
N HIS A 42 9.03 -5.47 -10.55
CA HIS A 42 7.99 -4.75 -11.26
C HIS A 42 8.19 -3.23 -11.12
N PRO A 43 8.21 -2.46 -12.22
CA PRO A 43 8.62 -1.06 -12.17
C PRO A 43 7.62 -0.16 -11.42
N ASN A 44 6.33 -0.51 -11.40
CA ASN A 44 5.26 0.42 -11.01
C ASN A 44 4.29 -0.10 -9.94
N ALA A 45 4.39 -1.36 -9.51
CA ALA A 45 3.43 -1.96 -8.58
C ALA A 45 4.08 -2.99 -7.64
N ASN A 46 3.67 -3.01 -6.38
CA ASN A 46 4.02 -4.07 -5.43
C ASN A 46 3.26 -5.37 -5.76
N LEU A 47 2.00 -5.26 -6.17
CA LEU A 47 1.20 -6.38 -6.70
C LEU A 47 0.62 -6.01 -8.07
N LEU A 48 0.92 -6.81 -9.07
CA LEU A 48 0.42 -6.68 -10.43
C LEU A 48 -0.39 -7.91 -10.82
N PHE A 49 -1.70 -7.74 -10.96
CA PHE A 49 -2.60 -8.77 -11.45
C PHE A 49 -2.96 -8.48 -12.90
N THR A 50 -2.62 -9.39 -13.81
CA THR A 50 -2.89 -9.23 -15.24
C THR A 50 -3.90 -10.25 -15.72
N ASN A 51 -4.77 -9.83 -16.65
CA ASN A 51 -5.67 -10.70 -17.41
C ASN A 51 -6.56 -11.64 -16.59
N LEU A 52 -6.87 -11.29 -15.33
CA LEU A 52 -7.85 -12.02 -14.53
C LEU A 52 -9.25 -11.84 -15.15
N ARG A 53 -10.04 -12.91 -15.23
CA ARG A 53 -11.40 -12.90 -15.80
C ARG A 53 -12.38 -13.58 -14.87
N ASN A 54 -13.52 -12.93 -14.59
CA ASN A 54 -14.65 -13.49 -13.83
C ASN A 54 -14.18 -14.11 -12.50
N PHE A 55 -13.45 -13.34 -11.70
CA PHE A 55 -12.69 -13.86 -10.57
C PHE A 55 -12.92 -13.08 -9.27
N VAL A 56 -13.06 -13.81 -8.16
CA VAL A 56 -13.26 -13.21 -6.82
C VAL A 56 -12.08 -13.51 -5.91
N ILE A 57 -11.50 -12.47 -5.32
CA ILE A 57 -10.48 -12.56 -4.28
C ILE A 57 -11.13 -12.22 -2.94
N ASN A 58 -11.36 -13.22 -2.09
CA ASN A 58 -11.87 -13.02 -0.73
C ASN A 58 -10.69 -12.74 0.20
N ALA A 59 -10.65 -11.54 0.77
CA ALA A 59 -9.50 -11.04 1.53
C ALA A 59 -9.89 -10.55 2.94
N ASN A 60 -10.93 -11.16 3.53
CA ASN A 60 -11.42 -10.77 4.85
C ASN A 60 -10.33 -10.92 5.92
N GLY A 61 -10.04 -9.83 6.65
CA GLY A 61 -9.02 -9.85 7.71
C GLY A 61 -7.59 -9.90 7.19
N VAL A 62 -7.37 -9.62 5.91
CA VAL A 62 -6.02 -9.55 5.32
C VAL A 62 -5.47 -8.13 5.44
N THR A 63 -4.23 -8.03 5.89
CA THR A 63 -3.43 -6.79 5.86
C THR A 63 -2.22 -6.99 4.97
N LEU A 64 -2.12 -6.21 3.90
CA LEU A 64 -0.94 -6.17 3.04
C LEU A 64 -0.07 -4.98 3.42
N VAL A 65 1.18 -5.25 3.78
CA VAL A 65 2.20 -4.26 4.14
C VAL A 65 3.20 -4.17 2.99
N MET A 66 3.17 -3.09 2.23
CA MET A 66 4.06 -2.86 1.08
C MET A 66 5.43 -2.41 1.57
N LEU A 67 6.48 -3.16 1.25
CA LEU A 67 7.84 -2.79 1.64
C LEU A 67 8.45 -1.78 0.66
N ASP A 68 8.04 -1.78 -0.61
CA ASP A 68 8.49 -0.82 -1.62
C ASP A 68 7.50 0.34 -1.78
N ASN A 69 7.72 1.41 -1.03
CA ASN A 69 6.83 2.58 -0.99
C ASN A 69 6.98 3.50 -2.21
N ARG A 70 7.89 3.17 -3.14
CA ARG A 70 8.09 3.92 -4.39
C ARG A 70 7.09 3.52 -5.48
N LYS A 71 6.33 2.44 -5.25
CA LYS A 71 5.43 1.83 -6.22
C LYS A 71 3.98 1.92 -5.77
N ARG A 72 3.06 1.73 -6.72
CA ARG A 72 1.63 1.54 -6.41
C ARG A 72 1.46 0.27 -5.56
N GLY A 73 0.46 0.24 -4.70
CA GLY A 73 0.19 -0.95 -3.86
C GLY A 73 -0.27 -2.15 -4.70
N MET A 74 -1.46 -2.07 -5.29
CA MET A 74 -2.06 -3.14 -6.08
C MET A 74 -2.60 -2.59 -7.40
N VAL A 75 -2.31 -3.27 -8.51
CA VAL A 75 -2.71 -2.86 -9.86
C VAL A 75 -3.37 -4.03 -10.57
N PHE A 76 -4.53 -3.78 -11.18
CA PHE A 76 -5.21 -4.69 -12.08
C PHE A 76 -5.06 -4.18 -13.51
N TYR A 77 -4.47 -5.01 -14.39
CA TYR A 77 -4.21 -4.63 -15.78
C TYR A 77 -4.86 -5.63 -16.74
N GLY A 78 -5.72 -5.12 -17.62
CA GLY A 78 -6.42 -5.97 -18.59
C GLY A 78 -7.38 -6.98 -17.95
N CYS A 79 -7.77 -6.80 -16.68
CA CYS A 79 -8.71 -7.66 -15.97
C CYS A 79 -10.17 -7.36 -16.35
N TYR A 80 -11.07 -8.34 -16.24
CA TYR A 80 -12.51 -8.16 -16.50
C TYR A 80 -13.34 -8.90 -15.46
N ASN A 81 -14.34 -8.22 -14.89
CA ASN A 81 -15.24 -8.76 -13.87
C ASN A 81 -14.46 -9.40 -12.71
N VAL A 82 -13.54 -8.63 -12.12
CA VAL A 82 -12.73 -9.05 -10.97
C VAL A 82 -13.19 -8.30 -9.74
N THR A 83 -13.46 -9.03 -8.66
CA THR A 83 -13.90 -8.47 -7.39
C THR A 83 -12.90 -8.81 -6.30
N VAL A 84 -12.42 -7.78 -5.58
CA VAL A 84 -11.79 -7.96 -4.27
C VAL A 84 -12.89 -7.76 -3.22
N ARG A 85 -13.16 -8.78 -2.41
CA ARG A 85 -14.24 -8.80 -1.44
C ARG A 85 -13.71 -8.79 -0.02
N ASP A 86 -14.54 -8.25 0.87
CA ASP A 86 -14.35 -8.16 2.31
C ASP A 86 -13.25 -7.17 2.74
N ALA A 87 -13.02 -7.09 4.05
CA ALA A 87 -12.14 -6.08 4.65
C ALA A 87 -10.65 -6.37 4.41
N LEU A 88 -10.16 -5.96 3.22
CA LEU A 88 -8.75 -5.89 2.89
C LEU A 88 -8.15 -4.56 3.35
N THR A 89 -7.07 -4.62 4.13
CA THR A 89 -6.25 -3.45 4.47
C THR A 89 -4.98 -3.43 3.62
N ILE A 90 -4.68 -2.29 3.01
CA ILE A 90 -3.42 -2.05 2.30
C ILE A 90 -2.71 -0.87 2.94
N ARG A 91 -1.46 -1.04 3.35
CA ARG A 91 -0.62 0.03 3.91
C ARG A 91 0.82 -0.10 3.49
N ASN A 92 1.54 1.01 3.55
CA ASN A 92 2.98 1.07 3.37
C ASN A 92 3.69 0.71 4.69
N ASP A 93 4.87 0.09 4.60
CA ASP A 93 5.73 -0.18 5.77
C ASP A 93 6.33 1.14 6.30
N ILE A 94 6.71 2.03 5.39
CA ILE A 94 7.10 3.42 5.70
C ILE A 94 6.02 4.33 5.13
N ILE A 95 5.37 5.08 6.01
CA ILE A 95 4.34 6.04 5.62
C ILE A 95 4.98 7.11 4.70
N PRO A 96 4.41 7.43 3.52
CA PRO A 96 5.05 8.33 2.55
C PRO A 96 4.85 9.81 2.90
N PHE A 97 4.55 10.11 4.17
CA PHE A 97 4.38 11.46 4.70
C PHE A 97 4.73 11.47 6.19
N SER A 98 5.02 12.65 6.70
CA SER A 98 5.22 12.88 8.12
C SER A 98 4.20 13.88 8.64
N GLN A 99 3.80 13.71 9.89
CA GLN A 99 2.89 14.62 10.57
C GLN A 99 3.50 15.01 11.92
N GLY A 100 3.19 16.21 12.37
CA GLY A 100 3.71 16.76 13.59
C GLY A 100 3.02 18.06 13.96
N HIS A 101 3.53 18.70 15.02
CA HIS A 101 3.09 20.02 15.44
C HIS A 101 4.19 21.05 15.22
N SER A 102 3.82 22.21 14.68
CA SER A 102 4.74 23.33 14.53
C SER A 102 4.99 24.00 15.87
N GLU A 103 6.26 24.13 16.26
CA GLU A 103 6.68 24.92 17.42
C GLU A 103 6.73 26.41 17.07
N SER A 104 7.22 26.73 15.87
CA SER A 104 7.32 28.09 15.38
C SER A 104 7.21 28.14 13.86
N ILE A 105 6.65 29.23 13.34
CA ILE A 105 6.50 29.50 11.91
C ILE A 105 6.88 30.96 11.67
N ASN A 106 7.72 31.22 10.67
CA ASN A 106 8.00 32.56 10.16
C ASN A 106 7.78 32.59 8.63
N GLN A 107 8.07 33.72 7.99
CA GLN A 107 7.83 33.91 6.55
C GLN A 107 8.65 32.96 5.63
N ARG A 108 9.73 32.35 6.10
CA ARG A 108 10.68 31.56 5.30
C ARG A 108 10.92 30.15 5.82
N SER A 109 10.60 29.87 7.09
CA SER A 109 10.82 28.57 7.71
C SER A 109 9.82 28.29 8.83
N PHE A 110 9.70 27.02 9.17
CA PHE A 110 8.99 26.56 10.36
C PHE A 110 9.84 25.51 11.07
N VAL A 111 9.65 25.40 12.39
CA VAL A 111 10.21 24.34 13.22
C VAL A 111 9.06 23.41 13.57
N THR A 112 9.24 22.11 13.32
CA THR A 112 8.22 21.09 13.55
C THR A 112 8.77 19.94 14.38
N ASN A 113 7.98 19.50 15.34
CA ASN A 113 8.20 18.23 16.03
C ASN A 113 7.36 17.17 15.34
N ILE A 114 8.04 16.22 14.70
CA ILE A 114 7.40 15.07 14.08
C ILE A 114 6.88 14.13 15.18
N ASP A 115 5.60 13.78 15.08
CA ASP A 115 4.91 12.89 16.03
C ASP A 115 5.45 11.46 15.93
N ASP A 116 5.29 10.68 17.00
CA ASP A 116 5.74 9.29 17.02
C ASP A 116 5.03 8.43 15.97
N GLY A 117 5.77 7.51 15.35
CA GLY A 117 5.28 6.66 14.27
C GLY A 117 5.37 7.29 12.88
N TYR A 118 5.73 8.56 12.76
CA TYR A 118 6.01 9.20 11.48
C TYR A 118 7.51 9.19 11.14
N PRO A 119 7.86 9.07 9.85
CA PRO A 119 9.25 9.13 9.42
C PRO A 119 9.92 10.46 9.81
N ARG A 120 11.21 10.42 10.18
CA ARG A 120 12.01 11.63 10.45
C ARG A 120 13.01 11.93 9.31
N THR A 121 13.16 11.01 8.37
CA THR A 121 14.12 11.06 7.26
C THR A 121 13.47 11.68 6.01
N LEU A 122 12.90 12.88 6.15
CA LEU A 122 12.23 13.60 5.05
C LEU A 122 13.20 13.99 3.91
N ASP A 123 14.50 14.03 4.21
CA ASP A 123 15.60 14.26 3.30
C ASP A 123 15.99 13.03 2.47
N ASN A 124 15.45 11.85 2.78
CA ASN A 124 15.73 10.63 2.04
C ASN A 124 14.94 10.58 0.72
N SER A 125 15.61 11.00 -0.37
CA SER A 125 15.06 11.02 -1.72
C SER A 125 14.64 9.65 -2.29
N THR A 126 15.01 8.56 -1.62
CA THR A 126 14.56 7.20 -2.00
C THR A 126 13.08 7.00 -1.69
N TYR A 127 12.59 7.58 -0.59
CA TYR A 127 11.24 7.36 -0.08
C TYR A 127 10.36 8.61 -0.14
N PHE A 128 10.97 9.80 -0.17
CA PHE A 128 10.29 11.08 -0.25
C PHE A 128 10.71 11.83 -1.51
N PRO A 129 9.77 12.38 -2.31
CA PRO A 129 10.13 13.19 -3.47
C PRO A 129 10.91 14.43 -3.05
N VAL A 130 11.90 14.83 -3.88
CA VAL A 130 12.80 15.97 -3.64
C VAL A 130 12.04 17.29 -3.50
N ALA A 131 10.90 17.42 -4.18
CA ALA A 131 9.96 18.53 -3.97
C ALA A 131 9.05 18.20 -2.78
N THR A 132 9.55 18.39 -1.56
CA THR A 132 8.72 18.21 -0.37
C THR A 132 7.64 19.28 -0.33
N ALA A 133 6.39 18.86 -0.50
CA ALA A 133 5.23 19.72 -0.27
C ALA A 133 4.93 19.73 1.23
N TYR A 134 4.90 20.92 1.81
CA TYR A 134 4.49 21.11 3.21
C TYR A 134 3.10 21.74 3.23
N TYR A 135 2.22 21.21 4.06
CA TYR A 135 0.91 21.79 4.33
C TYR A 135 0.83 22.13 5.81
N VAL A 136 0.76 23.42 6.12
CA VAL A 136 0.62 23.92 7.48
C VAL A 136 -0.83 24.30 7.69
N PHE A 137 -1.48 23.68 8.67
CA PHE A 137 -2.90 23.96 8.96
C PHE A 137 -3.05 24.68 10.29
N ASP A 138 -3.98 25.61 10.36
CA ASP A 138 -4.41 26.15 11.65
C ASP A 138 -5.08 25.06 12.49
N ARG A 139 -4.67 24.95 13.75
CA ARG A 139 -5.17 23.91 14.66
C ARG A 139 -6.68 24.01 14.89
N ASN A 140 -7.22 25.22 14.96
CA ASN A 140 -8.61 25.47 15.34
C ASN A 140 -9.51 25.47 14.10
N THR A 141 -9.10 26.18 13.05
CA THR A 141 -9.94 26.35 11.86
C THR A 141 -9.74 25.26 10.81
N ARG A 142 -8.64 24.49 10.90
CA ARG A 142 -8.20 23.49 9.90
C ARG A 142 -7.97 24.06 8.51
N GLN A 143 -7.87 25.38 8.39
CA GLN A 143 -7.53 26.05 7.13
C GLN A 143 -6.02 26.06 6.91
N LEU A 144 -5.61 26.03 5.65
CA LEU A 144 -4.21 26.16 5.24
C LEU A 144 -3.68 27.54 5.64
N LYS A 145 -2.46 27.59 6.21
CA LYS A 145 -1.72 28.82 6.54
C LYS A 145 -0.71 29.17 5.47
#